data_AF-A0A2D4N2F5-F1
#
_entry.id   AF-A0A2D4N2F5-F1
#
_cell.length_a   1.000
_cell.length_b   1.000
_cell.length_c   1.000
_cell.angle_alpha   90.00
_cell.angle_beta   90.00
_cell.angle_gamma   90.00
#
_symmetry.space_group_name_H-M   'P 1'
#
loop_
_entity.id
_entity.type
_entity.pdbx_description
1 polymer ?
#
loop_
_entity_poly.entity_id
_entity_poly.type
_entity_poly.pdbx_seq_one_letter_code
_entity_poly.pdbx_strand_id
1 'polypeptide(L)'
;DFSFEKTHSAYMLFYKRMEPEEENGKDYTFDVSSELLEWIWHDNMQFLQDENIFEHTYFGFMWQLCSSIPSTLPDPKAVSLMTAKLSTSFVLETFIHSKEKPTMLQWIELLTKQFNNSQAACEWFLDRMADDDWWPMQILIKCPNQIVRQMFQRLCIHVIQRLRPVHAHFYLQPGLEDCSDDMDGPVEDIGSRSCVTRFVKTLLSIMEHGVKPHSKHLTEYFAFLYEFAKMG
;
A
#
# COMPACT_ATOMS: atom_id res chain seq x y z
N ASP A 1 35.63 -18.47 25.22
CA ASP A 1 35.69 -17.19 24.50
C ASP A 1 36.85 -17.16 23.53
N PHE A 2 36.58 -17.48 22.25
CA PHE A 2 37.49 -17.13 21.17
C PHE A 2 36.87 -15.95 20.44
N SER A 3 37.20 -14.73 20.89
CA SER A 3 36.94 -13.53 20.10
C SER A 3 37.90 -13.56 18.90
N PHE A 4 37.41 -13.99 17.75
CA PHE A 4 38.13 -13.80 16.50
C PHE A 4 38.28 -12.30 16.26
N GLU A 5 39.49 -11.78 16.47
CA GLU A 5 39.87 -10.46 15.98
C GLU A 5 39.68 -10.45 14.46
N LYS A 6 38.85 -9.53 13.96
CA LYS A 6 38.68 -9.32 12.52
C LYS A 6 39.99 -8.80 11.94
N THR A 7 40.85 -9.70 11.49
CA THR A 7 42.01 -9.35 10.69
C THR A 7 41.49 -8.93 9.31
N HIS A 8 41.55 -7.63 9.02
CA HIS A 8 41.21 -7.05 7.72
C HIS A 8 42.25 -7.43 6.65
N SER A 9 42.36 -8.73 6.38
CA SER A 9 43.25 -9.27 5.37
C SER A 9 42.59 -9.12 4.00
N ALA A 10 43.34 -8.64 3.00
CA ALA A 10 42.84 -8.56 1.64
C ALA A 10 42.52 -9.98 1.13
N TYR A 11 41.29 -10.20 0.68
CA TYR A 11 40.84 -11.47 0.11
C TYR A 11 41.28 -11.62 -1.36
N MET A 12 41.48 -10.50 -2.07
CA MET A 12 41.82 -10.49 -3.48
C MET A 12 42.64 -9.24 -3.82
N LEU A 13 43.68 -9.42 -4.62
CA LEU A 13 44.55 -8.33 -5.10
C LEU A 13 44.55 -8.35 -6.63
N PHE A 14 44.26 -7.21 -7.24
CA PHE A 14 44.29 -7.02 -8.69
C PHE A 14 45.57 -6.29 -9.07
N TYR A 15 46.36 -6.89 -9.96
CA TYR A 15 47.57 -6.27 -10.51
C TYR A 15 47.39 -6.08 -12.01
N LYS A 16 47.72 -4.88 -12.50
CA LYS A 16 47.83 -4.57 -13.93
C LYS A 16 49.31 -4.30 -14.22
N ARG A 17 49.86 -4.96 -15.23
CA ARG A 17 51.23 -4.68 -15.70
C ARG A 17 51.24 -3.29 -16.36
N MET A 18 52.07 -2.39 -15.85
CA MET A 18 52.26 -1.04 -16.39
C MET A 18 53.55 -1.03 -17.23
N GLU A 19 53.44 -0.56 -18.48
CA GLU A 19 54.61 -0.23 -19.31
C GLU A 19 55.03 1.23 -19.03
N PRO A 20 56.31 1.62 -19.22
CA PRO A 20 56.86 2.88 -18.71
C PRO A 20 56.26 4.17 -19.29
N GLU A 21 55.46 4.11 -20.35
CA GLU A 21 54.81 5.28 -20.95
C GLU A 21 53.48 4.85 -21.57
N GLU A 22 52.35 5.08 -20.89
CA GLU A 22 51.03 5.23 -21.56
C GLU A 22 49.92 5.68 -20.57
N GLU A 23 50.17 6.67 -19.71
CA GLU A 23 49.09 7.35 -18.98
C GLU A 23 49.30 8.86 -19.01
N ASN A 24 48.96 9.48 -20.13
CA ASN A 24 48.51 10.86 -20.12
C ASN A 24 47.49 11.08 -21.25
N GLY A 25 46.23 11.16 -20.87
CA GLY A 25 45.19 11.85 -21.65
C GLY A 25 44.66 11.14 -22.90
N LYS A 26 44.43 9.81 -22.88
CA LYS A 26 43.48 9.24 -23.86
C LYS A 26 42.08 9.65 -23.43
N ASP A 27 41.49 10.63 -24.12
CA ASP A 27 40.06 10.89 -24.06
C ASP A 27 39.35 9.62 -24.52
N TYR A 28 38.80 8.88 -23.57
CA TYR A 28 38.00 7.70 -23.87
C TYR A 28 36.65 8.18 -24.40
N THR A 29 36.48 8.14 -25.72
CA THR A 29 35.17 8.27 -26.35
C THR A 29 34.44 6.94 -26.17
N PHE A 30 33.52 6.90 -25.22
CA PHE A 30 32.63 5.75 -25.03
C PHE A 30 31.52 5.81 -26.08
N ASP A 31 31.53 4.86 -27.02
CA ASP A 31 30.40 4.64 -27.93
C ASP A 31 29.35 3.80 -27.18
N VAL A 32 28.49 4.49 -26.45
CA VAL A 32 27.40 3.87 -25.68
C VAL A 32 26.22 3.65 -26.63
N SER A 33 25.69 2.43 -26.66
CA SER A 33 24.52 2.14 -27.50
C SER A 33 23.34 3.04 -27.14
N SER A 34 22.53 3.38 -28.14
CA SER A 34 21.35 4.23 -27.98
C SER A 34 20.37 3.66 -26.95
N GLU A 35 20.19 2.34 -26.97
CA GLU A 35 19.35 1.60 -26.03
C GLU A 35 19.84 1.75 -24.58
N LEU A 36 21.16 1.64 -24.35
CA LEU A 36 21.72 1.79 -23.02
C LEU A 36 21.63 3.24 -22.53
N LEU A 37 21.82 4.23 -23.42
CA LEU A 37 21.61 5.64 -23.10
C LEU A 37 20.16 5.94 -22.72
N GLU A 38 19.19 5.38 -23.45
CA GLU A 38 17.77 5.53 -23.15
C GLU A 38 17.42 4.88 -21.82
N TRP A 39 17.97 3.71 -21.53
CA TRP A 39 17.80 3.04 -20.24
C TRP A 39 18.37 3.86 -19.08
N ILE A 40 19.61 4.38 -19.21
CA ILE A 40 20.24 5.27 -18.22
C ILE A 40 19.40 6.53 -18.02
N TRP A 41 18.87 7.12 -19.09
CA TRP A 41 18.04 8.31 -19.02
C TRP A 41 16.75 8.04 -18.25
N HIS A 42 16.06 6.95 -18.55
CA HIS A 42 14.85 6.54 -17.83
C HIS A 42 15.11 6.28 -16.35
N ASP A 43 16.19 5.57 -16.02
CA ASP A 43 16.57 5.27 -14.64
C ASP A 43 16.88 6.56 -13.85
N ASN A 44 17.63 7.49 -14.45
CA ASN A 44 17.93 8.79 -13.83
C ASN A 44 16.68 9.65 -13.63
N MET A 45 15.77 9.67 -14.62
CA MET A 45 14.51 10.42 -14.50
C MET A 45 13.64 9.84 -13.38
N GLN A 46 13.55 8.51 -13.30
CA GLN A 46 12.83 7.82 -12.23
C GLN A 46 13.46 8.12 -10.86
N PHE A 47 14.79 8.09 -10.76
CA PHE A 47 15.50 8.43 -9.52
C PHE A 47 15.17 9.86 -9.05
N LEU A 48 15.20 10.84 -9.95
CA LEU A 48 14.86 12.23 -9.61
C LEU A 48 13.39 12.40 -9.21
N GLN A 49 12.48 11.65 -9.84
CA GLN A 49 11.07 11.65 -9.46
C GLN A 49 10.88 11.05 -8.06
N ASP A 50 11.50 9.91 -7.79
CA ASP A 50 11.47 9.26 -6.47
C ASP A 50 12.06 10.19 -5.40
N GLU A 51 13.19 10.84 -5.68
CA GLU A 51 13.81 11.79 -4.74
C GLU A 51 12.84 12.91 -4.34
N ASN A 52 12.11 13.49 -5.31
CA ASN A 52 11.11 14.51 -5.04
C ASN A 52 9.89 13.97 -4.27
N ILE A 53 9.40 12.77 -4.62
CA ILE A 53 8.23 12.16 -3.98
C ILE A 53 8.53 11.78 -2.53
N PHE A 54 9.77 11.44 -2.18
CA PHE A 54 10.19 11.13 -0.81
C PHE A 54 10.81 12.33 -0.06
N GLU A 55 10.71 13.54 -0.63
CA GLU A 55 11.21 14.75 0.03
C GLU A 55 10.32 15.13 1.23
N HIS A 56 10.95 15.51 2.35
CA HIS A 56 10.25 15.90 3.57
C HIS A 56 9.32 17.12 3.38
N THR A 57 9.69 18.03 2.49
CA THR A 57 8.87 19.21 2.16
C THR A 57 7.56 18.82 1.49
N TYR A 58 7.60 17.83 0.57
CA TYR A 58 6.41 17.26 -0.05
C TYR A 58 5.51 16.58 0.99
N PHE A 59 6.08 15.86 1.95
CA PHE A 59 5.32 15.22 3.03
C PHE A 59 4.63 16.26 3.92
N GLY A 60 5.33 17.36 4.23
CA GLY A 60 4.75 18.50 4.96
C GLY A 60 3.60 19.16 4.20
N PHE A 61 3.76 19.36 2.89
CA PHE A 61 2.70 19.87 2.02
C PHE A 61 1.48 18.93 2.00
N MET A 62 1.69 17.64 1.81
CA MET A 62 0.62 16.63 1.81
C MET A 62 -0.10 16.60 3.14
N TRP A 63 0.63 16.69 4.26
CA TRP A 63 0.02 16.78 5.59
C TRP A 63 -0.88 18.00 5.72
N GLN A 64 -0.41 19.19 5.32
CA GLN A 64 -1.21 20.42 5.39
C GLN A 64 -2.49 20.30 4.54
N LEU A 65 -2.35 19.79 3.31
CA LEU A 65 -3.47 19.60 2.38
C LEU A 65 -4.51 18.62 2.91
N CYS A 66 -4.07 17.54 3.57
CA CYS A 66 -4.93 16.46 4.05
C CYS A 66 -5.56 16.72 5.42
N SER A 67 -4.86 17.43 6.30
CA SER A 67 -5.27 17.66 7.70
C SER A 67 -6.17 18.90 7.87
N SER A 68 -6.07 19.86 6.95
CA SER A 68 -6.68 21.20 7.10
C SER A 68 -7.56 21.53 5.90
N ILE A 69 -8.81 21.07 5.91
CA ILE A 69 -9.80 21.37 4.88
C ILE A 69 -10.40 22.76 5.13
N PRO A 70 -10.28 23.73 4.20
CA PRO A 70 -10.89 25.04 4.35
C PRO A 70 -12.43 24.93 4.40
N SER A 71 -13.04 25.57 5.41
CA SER A 71 -14.51 25.59 5.57
C SER A 71 -15.25 26.42 4.52
N THR A 72 -14.51 27.17 3.70
CA THR A 72 -15.01 27.98 2.59
C THR A 72 -15.30 27.17 1.33
N LEU A 73 -14.90 25.90 1.28
CA LEU A 73 -15.11 25.04 0.12
C LEU A 73 -16.58 24.60 -0.01
N PRO A 74 -17.11 24.52 -1.25
CA PRO A 74 -18.44 24.02 -1.50
C PRO A 74 -18.51 22.50 -1.23
N ASP A 75 -19.70 22.02 -0.86
CA ASP A 75 -19.98 20.61 -0.57
C ASP A 75 -18.98 19.92 0.39
N PRO A 76 -19.12 20.17 1.71
CA PRO A 76 -18.23 19.58 2.72
C PRO A 76 -18.15 18.05 2.69
N LYS A 77 -19.21 17.36 2.22
CA LYS A 77 -19.23 15.90 2.14
C LYS A 77 -18.37 15.39 0.99
N ALA A 78 -18.52 15.96 -0.20
CA ALA A 78 -17.68 15.61 -1.35
C ALA A 78 -16.21 15.94 -1.09
N VAL A 79 -15.93 17.09 -0.48
CA VAL A 79 -14.56 17.47 -0.10
C VAL A 79 -14.00 16.50 0.94
N SER A 80 -14.75 16.15 1.99
CA SER A 80 -14.29 15.18 2.98
C SER A 80 -13.99 13.80 2.37
N LEU A 81 -14.80 13.36 1.40
CA LEU A 81 -14.51 12.13 0.65
C LEU A 81 -13.22 12.27 -0.15
N MET A 82 -13.06 13.34 -0.91
CA MET A 82 -11.88 13.57 -1.75
C MET A 82 -10.59 13.64 -0.92
N THR A 83 -10.62 14.35 0.21
CA THR A 83 -9.47 14.43 1.12
C THR A 83 -9.15 13.07 1.72
N ALA A 84 -10.16 12.27 2.10
CA ALA A 84 -9.93 10.91 2.60
C ALA A 84 -9.29 10.01 1.52
N LYS A 85 -9.74 10.10 0.27
CA LYS A 85 -9.13 9.38 -0.87
C LYS A 85 -7.67 9.75 -1.06
N LEU A 86 -7.37 11.05 -1.08
CA LEU A 86 -6.02 11.57 -1.24
C LEU A 86 -5.10 11.11 -0.11
N SER A 87 -5.56 11.28 1.13
CA SER A 87 -4.80 10.91 2.33
C SER A 87 -4.52 9.41 2.35
N THR A 88 -5.53 8.59 2.03
CA THR A 88 -5.40 7.13 2.01
C THR A 88 -4.41 6.69 0.93
N SER A 89 -4.55 7.22 -0.29
CA SER A 89 -3.66 6.85 -1.40
C SER A 89 -2.22 7.26 -1.10
N PHE A 90 -1.99 8.50 -0.63
CA PHE A 90 -0.67 8.95 -0.22
C PHE A 90 -0.07 8.06 0.88
N VAL A 91 -0.86 7.72 1.91
CA VAL A 91 -0.36 6.89 3.01
C VAL A 91 0.02 5.50 2.53
N LEU A 92 -0.86 4.85 1.77
CA LEU A 92 -0.70 3.44 1.38
C LEU A 92 0.25 3.23 0.19
N GLU A 93 0.44 4.23 -0.67
CA GLU A 93 1.27 4.11 -1.87
C GLU A 93 2.64 4.78 -1.71
N THR A 94 2.74 5.81 -0.86
CA THR A 94 3.98 6.59 -0.71
C THR A 94 4.52 6.53 0.71
N PHE A 95 3.73 6.95 1.70
CA PHE A 95 4.22 7.19 3.05
C PHE A 95 4.79 5.92 3.71
N ILE A 96 4.10 4.78 3.60
CA ILE A 96 4.55 3.52 4.21
C ILE A 96 5.89 2.99 3.65
N HIS A 97 6.28 3.44 2.46
CA HIS A 97 7.54 3.09 1.81
C HIS A 97 8.68 4.04 2.17
N SER A 98 8.36 5.19 2.77
CA SER A 98 9.34 6.17 3.19
C SER A 98 10.15 5.73 4.41
N LYS A 99 11.25 6.43 4.68
CA LYS A 99 12.05 6.26 5.90
C LYS A 99 11.44 7.00 7.11
N GLU A 100 10.34 7.74 6.92
CA GLU A 100 9.67 8.55 7.95
C GLU A 100 8.86 7.68 8.91
N LYS A 101 9.45 7.36 10.07
CA LYS A 101 8.79 6.59 11.13
C LYS A 101 8.05 7.43 12.20
N PRO A 102 8.48 8.66 12.58
CA PRO A 102 7.88 9.38 13.71
C PRO A 102 6.43 9.85 13.47
N THR A 103 6.08 10.21 12.24
CA THR A 103 4.80 10.82 11.87
C THR A 103 3.71 9.79 11.53
N MET A 104 4.05 8.50 11.50
CA MET A 104 3.13 7.42 11.11
C MET A 104 1.87 7.36 11.98
N LEU A 105 2.00 7.53 13.29
CA LEU A 105 0.84 7.55 14.19
C LEU A 105 -0.12 8.70 13.86
N GLN A 106 0.42 9.88 13.55
CA GLN A 106 -0.37 11.07 13.22
C GLN A 106 -1.16 10.88 11.92
N TRP A 107 -0.53 10.26 10.91
CA TRP A 107 -1.21 9.90 9.66
C TRP A 107 -2.35 8.90 9.86
N ILE A 108 -2.17 7.94 10.76
CA ILE A 108 -3.22 6.95 11.05
C ILE A 108 -4.35 7.54 11.87
N GLU A 109 -4.05 8.43 12.81
CA GLU A 109 -5.06 9.20 13.52
C GLU A 109 -5.87 10.08 12.55
N LEU A 110 -5.20 10.71 11.58
CA LEU A 110 -5.86 11.50 10.54
C LEU A 110 -6.81 10.63 9.70
N LEU A 111 -6.35 9.49 9.18
CA LEU A 111 -7.20 8.58 8.40
C LEU A 111 -8.39 8.07 9.21
N THR A 112 -8.15 7.65 10.46
CA THR A 112 -9.22 7.19 11.38
C THR A 112 -10.26 8.29 11.56
N LYS A 113 -9.84 9.54 11.77
CA LYS A 113 -10.73 10.70 11.89
C LYS A 113 -11.54 10.93 10.60
N GLN A 114 -10.89 10.86 9.43
CA GLN A 114 -11.56 11.05 8.14
C GLN A 114 -12.61 9.96 7.88
N PHE A 115 -12.30 8.69 8.17
CA PHE A 115 -13.25 7.58 8.04
C PHE A 115 -14.41 7.67 9.03
N ASN A 116 -14.17 8.11 10.26
CA ASN A 116 -15.25 8.33 11.23
C ASN A 116 -16.25 9.41 10.75
N ASN A 117 -15.75 10.41 10.03
CA ASN A 117 -16.56 11.55 9.56
C ASN A 117 -17.21 11.33 8.19
N SER A 118 -16.81 10.30 7.44
CA SER A 118 -17.30 10.05 6.08
C SER A 118 -17.56 8.58 5.81
N GLN A 119 -18.83 8.18 5.86
CA GLN A 119 -19.24 6.82 5.48
C GLN A 119 -18.90 6.50 4.01
N ALA A 120 -19.07 7.47 3.11
CA ALA A 120 -18.73 7.28 1.70
C ALA A 120 -17.23 6.99 1.50
N ALA A 121 -16.36 7.54 2.36
CA ALA A 121 -14.93 7.25 2.31
C ALA A 121 -14.64 5.81 2.77
N CYS A 122 -15.33 5.34 3.81
CA CYS A 122 -15.26 3.96 4.27
C CYS A 122 -15.70 2.96 3.18
N GLU A 123 -16.85 3.23 2.54
CA GLU A 123 -17.39 2.40 1.46
C GLU A 123 -16.41 2.36 0.28
N TRP A 124 -15.97 3.53 -0.19
CA TRP A 124 -14.98 3.63 -1.26
C TRP A 124 -13.69 2.87 -0.94
N PHE A 125 -13.20 2.95 0.30
CA PHE A 125 -11.95 2.29 0.69
C PHE A 125 -12.06 0.78 0.55
N LEU A 126 -13.15 0.17 1.03
CA LEU A 126 -13.37 -1.27 0.89
C LEU A 126 -13.73 -1.67 -0.55
N ASP A 127 -14.54 -0.87 -1.25
CA ASP A 127 -14.87 -1.11 -2.67
C ASP A 127 -13.62 -1.14 -3.53
N ARG A 128 -12.72 -0.17 -3.35
CA ARG A 128 -11.45 -0.08 -4.08
C ARG A 128 -10.62 -1.35 -3.91
N MET A 129 -10.54 -1.88 -2.69
CA MET A 129 -9.79 -3.10 -2.38
C MET A 129 -10.52 -4.39 -2.73
N ALA A 130 -11.84 -4.33 -2.88
CA ALA A 130 -12.62 -5.46 -3.39
C ALA A 130 -12.44 -5.61 -4.91
N ASP A 131 -12.40 -4.48 -5.63
CA ASP A 131 -12.25 -4.44 -7.09
C ASP A 131 -10.80 -4.63 -7.56
N ASP A 132 -9.81 -4.26 -6.73
CA ASP A 132 -8.38 -4.35 -7.03
C ASP A 132 -7.61 -4.79 -5.78
N ASP A 133 -6.98 -5.95 -5.86
CA ASP A 133 -6.29 -6.59 -4.74
C ASP A 133 -4.88 -6.03 -4.48
N TRP A 134 -4.47 -4.99 -5.21
CA TRP A 134 -3.12 -4.42 -5.13
C TRP A 134 -2.71 -4.03 -3.70
N TRP A 135 -3.49 -3.21 -2.98
CA TRP A 135 -3.13 -2.81 -1.61
C TRP A 135 -3.09 -4.01 -0.65
N PRO A 136 -4.11 -4.88 -0.57
CA PRO A 136 -4.03 -6.10 0.23
C PRO A 136 -2.81 -6.96 -0.08
N MET A 137 -2.52 -7.19 -1.36
CA MET A 137 -1.38 -8.00 -1.79
C MET A 137 -0.04 -7.36 -1.40
N GLN A 138 0.16 -6.08 -1.71
CA GLN A 138 1.41 -5.39 -1.41
C GLN A 138 1.63 -5.23 0.09
N ILE A 139 0.58 -4.91 0.83
CA ILE A 139 0.68 -4.55 2.24
C ILE A 139 0.55 -5.79 3.14
N LEU A 140 -0.50 -6.60 3.03
CA LEU A 140 -0.69 -7.74 3.95
C LEU A 140 0.15 -8.96 3.59
N ILE A 141 0.50 -9.16 2.31
CA ILE A 141 1.21 -10.37 1.87
C ILE A 141 2.70 -10.08 1.64
N LYS A 142 3.04 -9.12 0.79
CA LYS A 142 4.42 -8.90 0.32
C LYS A 142 5.25 -8.02 1.26
N CYS A 143 4.63 -7.09 1.99
CA CYS A 143 5.36 -6.13 2.82
C CYS A 143 6.13 -6.84 3.95
N PRO A 144 7.46 -6.67 4.07
CA PRO A 144 8.23 -7.27 5.15
C PRO A 144 8.03 -6.55 6.50
N ASN A 145 7.58 -5.28 6.48
CA ASN A 145 7.47 -4.46 7.68
C ASN A 145 6.19 -4.78 8.48
N GLN A 146 6.36 -5.47 9.61
CA GLN A 146 5.25 -5.88 10.47
C GLN A 146 4.38 -4.73 10.96
N ILE A 147 4.98 -3.59 11.31
CA ILE A 147 4.24 -2.43 11.85
C ILE A 147 3.27 -1.90 10.79
N VAL A 148 3.72 -1.81 9.54
CA VAL A 148 2.88 -1.38 8.40
C VAL A 148 1.72 -2.35 8.18
N ARG A 149 1.97 -3.66 8.24
CA ARG A 149 0.91 -4.67 8.11
C ARG A 149 -0.12 -4.57 9.23
N GLN A 150 0.33 -4.43 10.47
CA GLN A 150 -0.53 -4.33 11.65
C GLN A 150 -1.39 -3.06 11.58
N MET A 151 -0.78 -1.95 11.20
CA MET A 151 -1.44 -0.67 11.00
C MET A 151 -2.56 -0.78 9.96
N PHE A 152 -2.27 -1.35 8.80
CA PHE A 152 -3.24 -1.53 7.73
C PHE A 152 -4.36 -2.49 8.13
N GLN A 153 -4.04 -3.61 8.80
CA GLN A 153 -5.03 -4.55 9.33
C GLN A 153 -5.99 -3.85 10.30
N ARG A 154 -5.46 -3.07 11.25
CA ARG A 154 -6.27 -2.32 12.22
C ARG A 154 -7.17 -1.29 11.53
N LEU A 155 -6.66 -0.62 10.50
CA LEU A 155 -7.43 0.35 9.72
C LEU A 155 -8.60 -0.32 8.99
N CYS A 156 -8.36 -1.47 8.33
CA CYS A 156 -9.41 -2.23 7.66
C CYS A 156 -10.51 -2.67 8.64
N ILE A 157 -10.10 -3.22 9.79
CA ILE A 157 -11.04 -3.63 10.86
C ILE A 157 -11.84 -2.43 11.38
N HIS A 158 -11.20 -1.29 11.60
CA HIS A 158 -11.87 -0.06 12.04
C HIS A 158 -12.94 0.39 11.04
N VAL A 159 -12.62 0.40 9.74
CA VAL A 159 -13.56 0.77 8.68
C VAL A 159 -14.74 -0.20 8.64
N ILE A 160 -14.50 -1.52 8.73
CA ILE A 160 -15.58 -2.53 8.78
C ILE A 160 -16.48 -2.31 10.00
N GLN A 161 -15.92 -2.07 11.17
CA GLN A 161 -16.70 -1.76 12.38
C GLN A 161 -17.57 -0.52 12.19
N ARG A 162 -17.04 0.53 11.54
CA ARG A 162 -17.81 1.73 11.25
C ARG A 162 -18.95 1.45 10.26
N LEU A 163 -18.73 0.61 9.26
CA LEU A 163 -19.75 0.28 8.25
C LEU A 163 -20.80 -0.72 8.74
N ARG A 164 -20.48 -1.53 9.75
CA ARG A 164 -21.33 -2.61 10.25
C ARG A 164 -22.80 -2.21 10.48
N PRO A 165 -23.15 -1.09 11.15
CA PRO A 165 -24.55 -0.72 11.37
C PRO A 165 -25.36 -0.53 10.09
N VAL A 166 -24.70 -0.20 8.98
CA VAL A 166 -25.33 0.05 7.68
C VAL A 166 -25.18 -1.16 6.75
N HIS A 167 -24.11 -1.94 6.85
CA HIS A 167 -23.81 -3.01 5.90
C HIS A 167 -24.21 -4.42 6.36
N ALA A 168 -24.35 -4.67 7.66
CA ALA A 168 -24.55 -6.03 8.18
C ALA A 168 -25.77 -6.75 7.60
N HIS A 169 -26.85 -6.03 7.30
CA HIS A 169 -28.08 -6.61 6.73
C HIS A 169 -27.94 -7.01 5.26
N PHE A 170 -26.89 -6.56 4.57
CA PHE A 170 -26.58 -6.92 3.18
C PHE A 170 -25.67 -8.14 3.07
N TYR A 171 -25.09 -8.64 4.17
CA TYR A 171 -24.05 -9.68 4.11
C TYR A 171 -24.56 -11.01 3.53
N LEU A 172 -25.84 -11.31 3.73
CA LEU A 172 -26.48 -12.55 3.25
C LEU A 172 -27.47 -12.28 2.11
N GLN A 173 -27.60 -11.03 1.64
CA GLN A 173 -28.50 -10.74 0.53
C GLN A 173 -27.87 -11.16 -0.79
N PRO A 174 -28.59 -11.87 -1.67
CA PRO A 174 -28.10 -12.14 -3.02
C PRO A 174 -27.88 -10.83 -3.81
N GLY A 175 -26.98 -10.89 -4.79
CA GLY A 175 -26.76 -9.82 -5.76
C GLY A 175 -27.99 -9.50 -6.58
N LEU A 176 -27.99 -8.29 -7.16
CA LEU A 176 -29.04 -7.60 -7.92
C LEU A 176 -30.40 -8.32 -8.10
N GLU A 177 -31.43 -7.60 -7.65
CA GLU A 177 -32.85 -7.82 -7.88
C GLU A 177 -33.21 -7.82 -9.38
N ASP A 178 -32.87 -8.88 -10.12
CA ASP A 178 -33.70 -9.23 -11.26
C ASP A 178 -34.97 -9.85 -10.68
N CYS A 179 -36.08 -9.13 -10.87
CA CYS A 179 -37.44 -9.49 -10.47
C CYS A 179 -37.94 -10.78 -11.16
N SER A 180 -37.30 -11.89 -10.89
CA SER A 180 -37.81 -13.24 -11.13
C SER A 180 -37.88 -13.94 -9.78
N ASP A 181 -39.07 -14.42 -9.42
CA ASP A 181 -39.35 -15.29 -8.26
C ASP A 181 -38.62 -16.66 -8.34
N ASP A 182 -37.58 -16.78 -9.16
CA ASP A 182 -36.74 -17.95 -9.26
C ASP A 182 -35.71 -17.90 -8.13
N MET A 183 -36.04 -18.60 -7.06
CA MET A 183 -35.28 -18.81 -5.82
C MET A 183 -33.97 -19.61 -6.03
N ASP A 184 -33.28 -19.42 -7.16
CA ASP A 184 -32.07 -20.15 -7.58
C ASP A 184 -31.03 -19.19 -8.22
N GLY A 185 -30.84 -18.00 -7.65
CA GLY A 185 -29.64 -17.21 -7.93
C GLY A 185 -28.38 -17.99 -7.49
N PRO A 186 -27.27 -17.93 -8.25
CA PRO A 186 -26.06 -18.66 -7.89
C PRO A 186 -25.58 -18.27 -6.48
N VAL A 187 -25.30 -19.27 -5.63
CA VAL A 187 -24.81 -19.09 -4.24
C VAL A 187 -23.59 -18.15 -4.17
N GLU A 188 -22.82 -18.07 -5.26
CA GLU A 188 -21.66 -17.20 -5.44
C GLU A 188 -21.99 -15.71 -5.31
N ASP A 189 -23.23 -15.30 -5.59
CA ASP A 189 -23.67 -13.90 -5.59
C ASP A 189 -24.16 -13.41 -4.21
N ILE A 190 -24.24 -14.30 -3.21
CA ILE A 190 -24.60 -13.92 -1.83
C ILE A 190 -23.58 -12.93 -1.27
N GLY A 191 -24.05 -11.80 -0.75
CA GLY A 191 -23.21 -10.76 -0.17
C GLY A 191 -22.47 -9.92 -1.21
N SER A 192 -22.85 -9.93 -2.49
CA SER A 192 -22.24 -9.00 -3.46
C SER A 192 -22.70 -7.54 -3.25
N ARG A 193 -23.80 -7.31 -2.52
CA ARG A 193 -24.32 -5.94 -2.23
C ARG A 193 -23.49 -5.15 -1.23
N SER A 194 -22.70 -5.79 -0.35
CA SER A 194 -21.88 -5.08 0.63
C SER A 194 -20.41 -5.04 0.25
N CYS A 195 -19.82 -3.84 0.30
CA CYS A 195 -18.39 -3.63 0.14
C CYS A 195 -17.55 -4.47 1.11
N VAL A 196 -18.07 -4.74 2.31
CA VAL A 196 -17.38 -5.53 3.34
C VAL A 196 -17.24 -6.99 2.91
N THR A 197 -18.34 -7.62 2.50
CA THR A 197 -18.34 -9.02 2.06
C THR A 197 -17.59 -9.20 0.75
N ARG A 198 -17.70 -8.25 -0.19
CA ARG A 198 -16.88 -8.27 -1.41
C ARG A 198 -15.39 -8.21 -1.09
N PHE A 199 -14.97 -7.30 -0.21
CA PHE A 199 -13.58 -7.22 0.23
C PHE A 199 -13.09 -8.50 0.91
N VAL A 200 -13.89 -9.09 1.80
CA VAL A 200 -13.53 -10.36 2.47
C VAL A 200 -13.42 -11.50 1.46
N LYS A 201 -14.30 -11.59 0.46
CA LYS A 201 -14.19 -12.55 -0.65
C LYS A 201 -12.89 -12.36 -1.43
N THR A 202 -12.51 -11.13 -1.73
CA THR A 202 -11.24 -10.81 -2.39
C THR A 202 -10.05 -11.31 -1.58
N LEU A 203 -10.02 -11.06 -0.26
CA LEU A 203 -8.97 -11.58 0.61
C LEU A 203 -8.90 -13.12 0.56
N LEU A 204 -10.04 -13.80 0.69
CA LEU A 204 -10.08 -15.26 0.61
C LEU A 204 -9.54 -15.77 -0.73
N SER A 205 -9.86 -15.12 -1.84
CA SER A 205 -9.31 -15.46 -3.17
C SER A 205 -7.77 -15.28 -3.25
N ILE A 206 -7.22 -14.24 -2.62
CA ILE A 206 -5.76 -14.04 -2.53
C ILE A 206 -5.07 -15.25 -1.88
N MET A 207 -5.69 -15.89 -0.89
CA MET A 207 -5.11 -17.08 -0.25
C MET A 207 -4.97 -18.26 -1.21
N GLU A 208 -5.90 -18.43 -2.15
CA GLU A 208 -5.92 -19.57 -3.06
C GLU A 208 -4.78 -19.50 -4.09
N HIS A 209 -4.37 -18.28 -4.47
CA HIS A 209 -3.47 -18.07 -5.61
C HIS A 209 -2.15 -17.32 -5.28
N GLY A 210 -2.04 -16.62 -4.14
CA GLY A 210 -1.08 -15.52 -3.99
C GLY A 210 -0.06 -15.57 -2.84
N VAL A 211 -0.16 -16.51 -1.88
CA VAL A 211 0.52 -16.34 -0.57
C VAL A 211 1.74 -17.23 -0.31
N LYS A 212 1.94 -18.33 -1.04
CA LYS A 212 3.00 -19.33 -0.74
C LYS A 212 4.42 -18.75 -0.61
N PRO A 213 4.90 -17.86 -1.50
CA PRO A 213 6.25 -17.29 -1.40
C PRO A 213 6.47 -16.40 -0.17
N HIS A 214 5.38 -15.89 0.42
CA HIS A 214 5.40 -14.90 1.50
C HIS A 214 4.79 -15.42 2.81
N SER A 215 4.73 -16.75 2.98
CA SER A 215 4.05 -17.41 4.12
C SER A 215 4.49 -16.91 5.51
N LYS A 216 5.74 -16.45 5.64
CA LYS A 216 6.30 -15.85 6.87
C LYS A 216 5.68 -14.50 7.29
N HIS A 217 4.88 -13.86 6.44
CA HIS A 217 4.30 -12.53 6.69
C HIS A 217 2.79 -12.55 6.95
N LEU A 218 2.17 -13.72 7.03
CA LEU A 218 0.71 -13.87 7.05
C LEU A 218 0.06 -13.63 8.42
N THR A 219 0.81 -13.31 9.47
CA THR A 219 0.27 -13.11 10.83
C THR A 219 -0.85 -12.08 10.85
N GLU A 220 -0.62 -10.89 10.29
CA GLU A 220 -1.60 -9.82 10.28
C GLU A 220 -2.78 -10.12 9.35
N TYR A 221 -2.53 -10.87 8.27
CA TYR A 221 -3.57 -11.35 7.36
C TYR A 221 -4.55 -12.30 8.08
N PHE A 222 -4.06 -13.29 8.83
CA PHE A 222 -4.92 -14.18 9.61
C PHE A 222 -5.55 -13.48 10.82
N ALA A 223 -4.84 -12.54 11.44
CA ALA A 223 -5.40 -11.72 12.51
C ALA A 223 -6.59 -10.88 12.03
N PHE A 224 -6.54 -10.36 10.78
CA PHE A 224 -7.69 -9.72 10.15
C PHE A 224 -8.89 -10.67 10.08
N LEU A 225 -8.72 -11.86 9.48
CA LEU A 225 -9.80 -12.82 9.31
C LEU A 225 -10.40 -13.25 10.65
N TYR A 226 -9.56 -13.48 11.64
CA TYR A 226 -9.97 -13.83 12.99
C TYR A 226 -10.78 -12.72 13.66
N GLU A 227 -10.30 -11.47 13.63
CA GLU A 227 -11.03 -10.34 14.23
C GLU A 227 -12.34 -10.05 13.48
N PHE A 228 -12.38 -10.21 12.16
CA PHE A 228 -13.62 -10.12 11.39
C PHE A 228 -14.62 -11.21 11.81
N ALA A 229 -14.20 -12.48 11.88
CA ALA A 229 -15.05 -13.60 12.27
C ALA A 229 -15.63 -13.44 13.69
N LYS A 230 -14.88 -12.84 14.63
CA LYS A 230 -15.37 -12.55 15.99
C LYS A 230 -16.51 -11.54 16.02
N MET A 231 -16.70 -10.75 14.98
CA MET A 231 -17.77 -9.76 14.96
C MET A 231 -19.14 -10.41 14.81
N GLY A 232 -19.23 -11.61 14.23
CA GLY A 232 -20.49 -12.18 13.76
C GLY A 232 -21.05 -11.34 12.62
#